data_AF-A0A857F631-F1
#
_entry.id   AF-A0A857F631-F1
#
_cell.length_a   1.000
_cell.length_b   1.000
_cell.length_c   1.000
_cell.angle_alpha   90.00
_cell.angle_beta   90.00
_cell.angle_gamma   90.00
#
_symmetry.space_group_name_H-M   'P 1'
#
loop_
_entity.id
_entity.type
_entity.pdbx_description
1 polymer ?
#
loop_
_entity_poly.entity_id
_entity_poly.type
_entity_poly.pdbx_seq_one_letter_code
_entity_poly.pdbx_strand_id
1 'polypeptide(L)'
;MGCAALASDVARKDMNIVYQKIYKIIEARDLPSIANNFEMAQKSWLASRENWCDVQGFMIGTPMYSICRMDMNISRVNELNELLEQIQQ
;
A
#
# COMPACT_ATOMS: atom_id res chain seq x y z
N MET A 1 -17.98 -5.78 12.33
CA MET A 1 -17.03 -5.07 11.44
C MET A 1 -17.77 -4.68 10.18
N GLY A 2 -17.55 -3.46 9.64
CA GLY A 2 -18.17 -3.03 8.37
C GLY A 2 -17.44 -3.60 7.15
N CYS A 3 -18.14 -3.75 6.02
CA CYS A 3 -17.58 -4.32 4.79
C CYS A 3 -16.30 -3.61 4.30
N ALA A 4 -16.26 -2.27 4.40
CA ALA A 4 -15.09 -1.48 4.01
C ALA A 4 -13.85 -1.81 4.84
N ALA A 5 -14.00 -2.06 6.14
CA ALA A 5 -12.89 -2.46 7.00
C ALA A 5 -12.36 -3.85 6.61
N LEU A 6 -13.26 -4.81 6.34
CA LEU A 6 -12.87 -6.14 5.88
C LEU A 6 -12.12 -6.10 4.53
N ALA A 7 -12.63 -5.32 3.58
CA ALA A 7 -11.99 -5.14 2.27
C ALA A 7 -10.61 -4.46 2.41
N SER A 8 -10.49 -3.44 3.28
CA SER A 8 -9.23 -2.78 3.58
C SER A 8 -8.20 -3.74 4.19
N ASP A 9 -8.63 -4.66 5.07
CA ASP A 9 -7.78 -5.67 5.69
C ASP A 9 -7.27 -6.71 4.68
N VAL A 10 -8.15 -7.16 3.77
CA VAL A 10 -7.77 -8.05 2.66
C VAL A 10 -6.74 -7.36 1.77
N ALA A 11 -7.02 -6.13 1.32
CA ALA A 11 -6.10 -5.37 0.48
C ALA A 11 -4.75 -5.11 1.18
N ARG A 12 -4.74 -4.84 2.49
CA ARG A 12 -3.50 -4.71 3.28
C ARG A 12 -2.68 -5.99 3.29
N LYS A 13 -3.33 -7.15 3.42
CA LYS A 13 -2.65 -8.46 3.38
C LYS A 13 -2.01 -8.67 2.00
N ASP A 14 -2.75 -8.41 0.93
CA ASP A 14 -2.25 -8.55 -0.44
C ASP A 14 -1.08 -7.60 -0.71
N MET A 15 -1.18 -6.35 -0.25
CA MET A 15 -0.12 -5.35 -0.35
C MET A 15 1.19 -5.84 0.27
N ASN A 16 1.13 -6.43 1.47
CA ASN A 16 2.31 -6.99 2.12
C ASN A 16 2.92 -8.15 1.33
N ILE A 17 2.08 -9.02 0.75
CA ILE A 17 2.54 -10.14 -0.08
C ILE A 17 3.28 -9.62 -1.32
N VAL A 18 2.71 -8.65 -2.03
CA VAL A 18 3.30 -8.10 -3.26
C VAL A 18 4.57 -7.30 -2.94
N TYR A 19 4.55 -6.48 -1.88
CA TYR A 19 5.74 -5.77 -1.38
C TYR A 19 6.91 -6.73 -1.14
N GLN A 20 6.66 -7.85 -0.45
CA GLN A 20 7.70 -8.85 -0.16
C GLN A 20 8.24 -9.53 -1.43
N LYS A 21 7.40 -9.75 -2.45
CA LYS A 21 7.87 -10.28 -3.74
C LYS A 21 8.81 -9.29 -4.43
N ILE A 22 8.44 -8.02 -4.49
CA ILE A 22 9.26 -6.96 -5.08
C ILE A 22 10.57 -6.81 -4.33
N TYR A 23 10.52 -6.74 -3.00
CA TYR A 23 11.69 -6.59 -2.14
C TYR A 23 12.71 -7.71 -2.39
N LYS A 24 12.26 -8.96 -2.45
CA LYS A 24 13.12 -10.12 -2.76
C LYS A 24 13.78 -10.04 -4.14
N ILE A 25 13.09 -9.51 -5.16
CA ILE A 25 13.69 -9.29 -6.48
C ILE A 25 14.79 -8.23 -6.40
N ILE A 26 14.54 -7.13 -5.68
CA ILE A 26 15.54 -6.07 -5.49
C ILE A 26 16.76 -6.61 -4.74
N GLU A 27 16.57 -7.39 -3.67
CA GLU A 27 17.64 -8.05 -2.93
C GLU A 27 18.43 -9.03 -3.79
N ALA A 28 17.75 -9.85 -4.59
CA ALA A 28 18.40 -10.81 -5.49
C ALA A 28 19.24 -10.13 -6.59
N ARG A 29 18.97 -8.86 -6.90
CA ARG A 29 19.73 -8.04 -7.84
C ARG A 29 20.89 -7.28 -7.18
N ASP A 30 21.07 -7.42 -5.87
CA ASP A 30 22.11 -6.75 -5.07
C ASP A 30 22.09 -5.21 -5.21
N LEU A 31 20.89 -4.62 -5.11
CA LEU A 31 20.65 -3.18 -5.22
C LEU A 31 20.25 -2.56 -3.87
N PRO A 32 21.17 -2.43 -2.88
CA PRO A 32 20.82 -2.03 -1.52
C PRO A 32 20.25 -0.61 -1.40
N SER A 33 20.72 0.32 -2.22
CA SER A 33 20.17 1.70 -2.26
C SER A 33 18.72 1.71 -2.75
N ILE A 34 18.40 0.87 -3.74
CA ILE A 34 17.04 0.72 -4.26
C ILE A 34 16.14 0.03 -3.25
N ALA A 35 16.62 -0.98 -2.53
CA ALA A 35 15.88 -1.63 -1.45
C ALA A 35 15.48 -0.62 -0.36
N ASN A 36 16.44 0.21 0.08
CA ASN A 36 16.18 1.26 1.06
C ASN A 36 15.17 2.30 0.53
N ASN A 37 15.33 2.76 -0.71
CA ASN A 37 14.39 3.71 -1.33
C ASN A 37 12.98 3.11 -1.44
N PHE A 38 12.86 1.84 -1.81
CA PHE A 38 11.57 1.15 -1.93
C PHE A 38 10.88 1.00 -0.57
N GLU A 39 11.62 0.61 0.47
CA GLU A 39 11.10 0.55 1.84
C GLU A 39 10.68 1.94 2.36
N MET A 40 11.50 2.96 2.13
CA MET A 40 11.21 4.34 2.52
C MET A 40 9.97 4.88 1.80
N ALA A 41 9.83 4.59 0.50
CA ALA A 41 8.65 4.97 -0.27
C ALA A 41 7.38 4.33 0.29
N GLN A 42 7.43 3.03 0.63
CA GLN A 42 6.29 2.33 1.20
C GLN A 42 5.90 2.87 2.58
N LYS A 43 6.87 3.16 3.46
CA LYS A 43 6.61 3.76 4.78
C LYS A 43 6.01 5.16 4.65
N SER A 44 6.57 5.98 3.77
CA SER A 44 6.06 7.34 3.50
C SER A 44 4.64 7.30 2.95
N TRP A 45 4.34 6.36 2.07
CA TRP A 45 2.99 6.13 1.55
C TRP A 45 2.00 5.77 2.66
N LEU A 46 2.36 4.87 3.59
CA LEU A 46 1.50 4.51 4.73
C LEU A 46 1.17 5.73 5.60
N ALA A 47 2.17 6.56 5.91
CA ALA A 47 1.96 7.78 6.69
C ALA A 47 1.06 8.79 5.93
N SER A 48 1.28 8.96 4.63
CA SER A 48 0.45 9.80 3.78
C SER A 48 -1.00 9.31 3.75
N ARG A 49 -1.23 7.99 3.58
CA ARG A 49 -2.56 7.37 3.61
C ARG A 49 -3.29 7.69 4.91
N GLU A 50 -2.67 7.45 6.06
CA GLU A 50 -3.32 7.71 7.36
C GLU A 50 -3.72 9.17 7.51
N ASN A 51 -2.77 10.08 7.29
CA ASN A 51 -3.03 11.52 7.41
C ASN A 51 -4.13 11.98 6.44
N TRP A 52 -4.10 11.50 5.20
CA TRP A 52 -5.07 11.86 4.18
C TRP A 52 -6.47 11.34 4.51
N CYS A 53 -6.58 10.09 4.93
CA CYS A 53 -7.85 9.49 5.31
C CYS A 53 -8.43 10.08 6.59
N ASP A 54 -7.60 10.55 7.52
CA ASP A 54 -8.07 11.25 8.71
C ASP A 54 -8.59 12.66 8.38
N VAL A 55 -7.91 13.39 7.48
CA VAL A 55 -8.42 14.68 6.96
C VAL A 55 -9.77 14.48 6.27
N GLN A 56 -9.88 13.50 5.37
CA GLN A 56 -11.16 13.22 4.70
C GLN A 56 -12.24 12.76 5.69
N GLY A 57 -11.87 11.90 6.63
CA GLY A 57 -12.77 11.44 7.69
C GLY A 57 -13.32 12.59 8.53
N PHE A 58 -12.47 13.56 8.89
CA PHE A 58 -12.87 14.74 9.64
C PHE A 58 -13.76 15.68 8.83
N MET A 59 -13.41 15.94 7.57
CA MET A 59 -14.13 16.89 6.71
C MET A 59 -15.47 16.37 6.18
N ILE A 60 -15.58 15.06 5.94
CA ILE A 60 -16.76 14.44 5.30
C ILE A 60 -17.61 13.66 6.32
N GLY A 61 -16.98 13.04 7.33
CA GLY A 61 -17.63 12.21 8.32
C GLY A 61 -17.66 10.72 7.98
N THR A 62 -18.30 9.92 8.83
CA THR A 62 -18.44 8.47 8.66
C THR A 62 -19.33 8.15 7.45
N PRO A 63 -19.00 7.16 6.59
CA PRO A 63 -17.97 6.11 6.77
C PRO A 63 -16.59 6.41 6.16
N MET A 64 -16.28 7.67 5.85
CA MET A 64 -15.11 8.03 5.04
C MET A 64 -13.77 7.56 5.60
N TYR A 65 -13.59 7.53 6.93
CA TYR A 65 -12.39 6.97 7.57
C TYR A 65 -12.04 5.57 7.07
N SER A 66 -13.05 4.73 6.87
CA SER A 66 -12.89 3.34 6.43
C SER A 66 -12.86 3.20 4.91
N ILE A 67 -13.66 3.97 4.19
CA ILE A 67 -13.70 3.94 2.71
C ILE A 67 -12.37 4.42 2.13
N CYS A 68 -11.83 5.54 2.60
CA CYS A 68 -10.56 6.06 2.10
C CYS A 68 -9.42 5.04 2.27
N ARG A 69 -9.32 4.40 3.44
CA ARG A 69 -8.28 3.39 3.71
C ARG A 69 -8.48 2.14 2.85
N MET A 70 -9.72 1.75 2.57
CA MET A 70 -10.02 0.64 1.66
C MET A 70 -9.54 0.97 0.25
N ASP A 71 -9.98 2.10 -0.30
CA ASP A 71 -9.69 2.50 -1.69
C ASP A 71 -8.19 2.69 -1.91
N MET A 72 -7.51 3.40 -1.01
CA MET A 72 -6.07 3.61 -1.10
C MET A 72 -5.29 2.30 -0.99
N ASN A 73 -5.70 1.37 -0.13
CA ASN A 73 -5.04 0.07 -0.04
C ASN A 73 -5.19 -0.72 -1.34
N ILE A 74 -6.39 -0.75 -1.93
CA ILE A 74 -6.65 -1.44 -3.21
C ILE A 74 -5.82 -0.80 -4.33
N SER A 75 -5.81 0.53 -4.43
CA SER A 75 -5.01 1.25 -5.43
C SER A 75 -3.52 0.91 -5.31
N ARG A 76 -3.00 0.89 -4.08
CA ARG A 76 -1.58 0.59 -3.85
C ARG A 76 -1.22 -0.86 -4.17
N VAL A 77 -2.12 -1.80 -3.95
CA VAL A 77 -1.93 -3.20 -4.40
C VAL A 77 -1.78 -3.24 -5.92
N ASN A 78 -2.61 -2.51 -6.66
CA ASN A 78 -2.52 -2.45 -8.13
C ASN A 78 -1.18 -1.85 -8.58
N GLU A 79 -0.78 -0.70 -8.02
CA GLU A 79 0.51 -0.07 -8.32
C GLU A 79 1.71 -1.02 -8.07
N LEU A 80 1.69 -1.76 -6.96
CA LEU A 80 2.74 -2.72 -6.64
C LEU A 80 2.71 -3.92 -7.59
N ASN A 81 1.54 -4.42 -7.98
CA ASN A 81 1.44 -5.50 -8.95
C ASN A 81 1.96 -5.08 -10.33
N GLU A 82 1.61 -3.88 -10.80
CA GLU A 82 2.12 -3.32 -12.05
C GLU A 82 3.66 -3.21 -12.02
N LEU A 83 4.23 -2.71 -10.92
CA LEU A 83 5.68 -2.69 -10.75
C LEU A 83 6.26 -4.11 -10.75
N LEU A 84 5.64 -5.05 -10.03
CA LEU A 84 6.10 -6.44 -9.97
C LEU A 84 6.13 -7.08 -11.36
N GLU A 85 5.08 -6.90 -12.16
CA GLU A 85 4.99 -7.41 -13.54
C GLU A 85 6.10 -6.84 -14.43
N GLN A 86 6.42 -5.56 -14.28
CA GLN A 86 7.47 -4.91 -15.06
C GLN A 86 8.87 -5.37 -14.68
N ILE A 87 9.13 -5.63 -13.40
CA ILE A 87 10.46 -6.01 -12.92
C ILE A 87 10.70 -7.53 -12.92
N GLN A 88 9.67 -8.35 -13.15
CA GLN A 88 9.81 -9.81 -13.25
C GLN A 88 10.33 -10.29 -14.61
N GLN A 89 10.34 -9.40 -15.62
CA GLN A 89 10.98 -9.63 -16.91
C GLN A 89 12.51 -9.58 -16.77
#